data_AF-A0A453I4T4-F1
#
_entry.id   AF-A0A453I4T4-F1
#
_cell.length_a   1.000
_cell.length_b   1.000
_cell.length_c   1.000
_cell.angle_alpha   90.00
_cell.angle_beta   90.00
_cell.angle_gamma   90.00
#
_symmetry.space_group_name_H-M   'P 1'
#
loop_
_entity.id
_entity.type
_entity.pdbx_description
1 polymer ?
#
loop_
_entity_poly.entity_id
_entity_poly.type
_entity_poly.pdbx_seq_one_letter_code
_entity_poly.pdbx_strand_id
1 'polypeptide(L)'
;SNPIPSTPPSLPRFPVPFTSRRFPPLGSTRRKNLREGPEMAMVLRRLAGASGSPSAAALLLRPALTRPISTGFREERDTFGPIRVPNDKLWGAQTQRSLQNFDIGGERERMPVPIIRAFGVLKKCAAKVNMEYGLDPTIGKAIMQAAEEVAEGKLDDHFPLVIWQTGSGTQSNMNANEVIANRAAEILGHKRGDKFVHPNDHVNRSQSSNDTFPTVMHIAAAVEINSRFIPSLEQLHKSLHSKSDEFKDIIKIGRTHTQDATPLTLGQEFSGYATQVKYGIDRIACTLPRMYQLAQGGTAVGTGLNTKKGFDVKIAAAVAEETELPFVTAENKFEALAAHDAFVESSGAVNTISASLMKIANDIRLLGSGPRCGLGELILPENEPGSSIMPVSSISLF
;
A
#
# COMPACT_ATOMS: atom_id res chain seq x y z
N SER A 1 -71.15 0.67 20.90
CA SER A 1 -70.55 -0.33 21.81
C SER A 1 -69.09 -0.56 21.42
N ASN A 2 -68.17 0.13 22.09
CA ASN A 2 -66.75 -0.25 22.21
C ASN A 2 -66.62 -1.41 23.23
N PRO A 3 -65.52 -2.21 23.30
CA PRO A 3 -64.10 -1.83 23.14
C PRO A 3 -63.27 -2.75 22.19
N ILE A 4 -62.25 -2.27 21.46
CA ILE A 4 -60.81 -1.99 21.78
C ILE A 4 -59.96 -3.26 22.07
N PRO A 5 -58.73 -3.36 21.48
CA PRO A 5 -58.04 -4.60 21.16
C PRO A 5 -57.01 -5.07 22.21
N SER A 6 -56.67 -6.35 22.15
CA SER A 6 -55.70 -7.03 23.00
C SER A 6 -54.26 -6.57 22.75
N THR A 7 -53.61 -6.20 23.84
CA THR A 7 -52.20 -5.79 23.99
C THR A 7 -51.23 -6.97 23.80
N PRO A 8 -50.06 -6.77 23.16
CA PRO A 8 -48.96 -7.74 23.20
C PRO A 8 -48.17 -7.61 24.52
N PRO A 9 -47.52 -8.69 24.99
CA PRO A 9 -46.84 -8.70 26.28
C PRO A 9 -45.59 -7.82 26.28
N SER A 10 -45.43 -7.09 27.39
CA SER A 10 -44.29 -6.22 27.71
C SER A 10 -42.99 -7.01 27.83
N LEU A 11 -41.98 -6.66 27.02
CA LEU A 11 -40.58 -7.03 27.22
C LEU A 11 -40.06 -6.45 28.55
N PRO A 12 -39.30 -7.21 29.34
CA PRO A 12 -38.71 -6.69 30.57
C PRO A 12 -37.65 -5.62 30.25
N ARG A 13 -37.80 -4.45 30.87
CA ARG A 13 -36.80 -3.37 30.88
C ARG A 13 -35.57 -3.86 31.62
N PHE A 14 -34.44 -3.96 30.93
CA PHE A 14 -33.13 -4.11 31.56
C PHE A 14 -32.74 -2.78 32.24
N PRO A 15 -32.49 -2.75 33.57
CA PRO A 15 -31.86 -1.61 34.18
C PRO A 15 -30.36 -1.60 33.80
N VAL A 16 -29.92 -0.49 33.22
CA VAL A 16 -28.51 -0.16 33.01
C VAL A 16 -27.92 0.27 34.36
N PRO A 17 -26.89 -0.38 34.91
CA PRO A 17 -26.08 0.21 35.95
C PRO A 17 -24.81 0.77 35.31
N PHE A 18 -24.81 2.08 35.09
CA PHE A 18 -23.56 2.86 35.03
C PHE A 18 -22.83 2.66 36.37
N THR A 19 -21.71 1.92 36.35
CA THR A 19 -20.73 2.00 37.42
C THR A 19 -19.38 2.35 36.82
N SER A 20 -19.00 3.62 37.01
CA SER A 20 -17.67 4.13 36.73
C SER A 20 -16.66 3.44 37.66
N ARG A 21 -15.99 2.38 37.19
CA ARG A 21 -14.77 1.91 37.86
C ARG A 21 -13.62 2.83 37.47
N ARG A 22 -13.28 3.72 38.42
CA ARG A 22 -12.05 4.50 38.41
C ARG A 22 -10.86 3.53 38.43
N PHE A 23 -9.99 3.60 37.42
CA PHE A 23 -8.66 3.02 37.49
C PHE A 23 -7.81 3.82 38.50
N PRO A 24 -7.04 3.17 39.39
CA PRO A 24 -6.09 3.87 40.25
C PRO A 24 -4.91 4.43 39.42
N PRO A 25 -4.30 5.55 39.82
CA PRO A 25 -3.20 6.14 39.08
C PRO A 25 -1.95 5.25 39.17
N LEU A 26 -1.34 4.99 38.01
CA LEU A 26 -0.03 4.35 37.90
C LEU A 26 1.01 5.23 38.61
N GLY A 27 1.64 4.65 39.62
CA GLY A 27 2.66 5.28 40.44
C GLY A 27 3.86 5.75 39.62
N SER A 28 4.29 6.96 39.96
CA SER A 28 5.50 7.61 39.47
C SER A 28 6.76 6.82 39.85
N THR A 29 7.40 6.19 38.87
CA THR A 29 8.82 5.80 39.00
C THR A 29 9.69 6.99 38.60
N ARG A 30 10.15 7.73 39.61
CA ARG A 30 11.28 8.66 39.54
C ARG A 30 12.49 7.94 38.90
N ARG A 31 12.80 8.25 37.64
CA ARG A 31 14.15 8.03 37.10
C ARG A 31 15.04 9.19 37.55
N LYS A 32 16.05 8.86 38.34
CA LYS A 32 17.10 9.77 38.80
C LYS A 32 17.85 10.35 37.60
N ASN A 33 18.09 11.65 37.69
CA ASN A 33 19.00 12.42 36.86
C ASN A 33 20.40 11.79 36.83
N LEU A 34 20.91 11.51 35.64
CA LEU A 34 22.35 11.50 35.38
C LEU A 34 22.60 12.65 34.40
N ARG A 35 23.23 13.70 34.94
CA ARG A 35 23.86 14.77 34.18
C ARG A 35 25.17 14.20 33.62
N GLU A 36 25.30 14.13 32.30
CA GLU A 36 26.61 14.02 31.65
C GLU A 36 26.92 15.38 31.02
N GLY A 37 27.90 16.06 31.60
CA GLY A 37 28.64 17.15 30.98
C GLY A 37 29.92 16.62 30.35
N PRO A 38 30.62 17.44 29.54
CA PRO A 38 31.44 16.95 28.43
C PRO A 38 32.93 16.99 28.76
N GLU A 39 33.61 15.84 28.73
CA GLU A 39 35.08 15.79 28.56
C GLU A 39 35.48 14.50 27.85
N MET A 40 35.69 14.58 26.53
CA MET A 40 36.45 13.59 25.79
C MET A 40 37.29 14.31 24.73
N ALA A 41 38.38 14.90 25.20
CA ALA A 41 39.48 15.32 24.34
C ALA A 41 40.79 14.94 25.02
N MET A 42 41.68 14.34 24.23
CA MET A 42 43.07 14.03 24.58
C MET A 42 43.25 12.88 25.58
N VAL A 43 43.73 11.74 25.07
CA VAL A 43 45.00 11.09 25.47
C VAL A 43 45.02 9.70 24.84
N LEU A 44 45.85 9.52 23.79
CA LEU A 44 46.76 8.39 23.58
C LEU A 44 47.35 8.45 22.17
N ARG A 45 48.33 9.36 22.01
CA ARG A 45 49.45 9.18 21.08
C ARG A 45 50.57 8.53 21.88
N ARG A 46 51.01 7.34 21.43
CA ARG A 46 52.33 6.68 21.61
C ARG A 46 52.11 5.20 21.95
N LEU A 47 52.34 4.34 20.97
CA LEU A 47 53.47 3.40 20.96
C LEU A 47 53.52 2.75 19.59
N ALA A 48 54.60 3.03 18.87
CA ALA A 48 54.98 2.37 17.63
C ALA A 48 55.89 1.19 17.97
N GLY A 49 55.72 0.07 17.25
CA GLY A 49 56.73 -0.97 17.12
C GLY A 49 56.31 -2.35 17.65
N ALA A 50 55.70 -3.16 16.79
CA ALA A 50 56.02 -4.59 16.64
C ALA A 50 55.29 -5.16 15.42
N SER A 51 56.08 -5.76 14.54
CA SER A 51 55.72 -6.50 13.34
C SER A 51 54.82 -7.70 13.61
N GLY A 52 53.75 -7.86 12.82
CA GLY A 52 52.94 -9.07 12.77
C GLY A 52 51.70 -8.87 11.91
N SER A 53 51.67 -9.48 10.72
CA SER A 53 50.50 -9.53 9.83
C SER A 53 49.31 -10.19 10.53
N PRO A 54 48.07 -9.76 10.25
CA PRO A 54 47.09 -10.75 9.82
C PRO A 54 46.17 -10.29 8.69
N SER A 55 45.74 -11.32 7.96
CA SER A 55 44.71 -11.37 6.94
C SER A 55 43.30 -11.03 7.50
N ALA A 56 42.42 -10.63 6.57
CA ALA A 56 40.96 -10.74 6.62
C ALA A 56 40.20 -10.01 7.74
N ALA A 57 39.87 -8.73 7.50
CA ALA A 57 38.70 -8.07 8.07
C ALA A 57 38.25 -6.86 7.22
N ALA A 58 37.96 -7.08 5.93
CA ALA A 58 37.23 -6.11 5.13
C ALA A 58 35.72 -6.45 5.19
N LEU A 59 35.14 -6.30 6.39
CA LEU A 59 33.71 -6.48 6.62
C LEU A 59 33.03 -5.11 6.67
N LEU A 60 32.39 -4.75 5.55
CA LEU A 60 31.13 -4.00 5.48
C LEU A 60 30.97 -2.79 6.42
N LEU A 61 31.75 -1.73 6.20
CA LEU A 61 31.25 -0.38 6.49
C LEU A 61 30.27 0.01 5.38
N ARG A 62 29.00 -0.39 5.54
CA ARG A 62 27.90 0.31 4.88
C ARG A 62 27.96 1.76 5.34
N PRO A 63 27.96 2.76 4.44
CA PRO A 63 27.78 4.13 4.89
C PRO A 63 26.43 4.17 5.60
N ALA A 64 26.42 4.54 6.87
CA ALA A 64 25.20 5.01 7.50
C ALA A 64 24.63 6.04 6.54
N LEU A 65 23.42 5.81 6.03
CA LEU A 65 22.65 6.77 5.25
C LEU A 65 22.55 8.02 6.11
N THR A 66 23.48 8.95 5.89
CA THR A 66 23.43 10.28 6.43
C THR A 66 22.14 10.86 5.88
N ARG A 67 21.13 11.01 6.75
CA ARG A 67 19.97 11.86 6.49
C ARG A 67 20.50 13.13 5.81
N PRO A 68 20.04 13.49 4.60
CA PRO A 68 20.45 14.76 4.02
C PRO A 68 20.11 15.83 5.06
N ILE A 69 21.14 16.54 5.51
CA ILE A 69 20.97 17.69 6.41
C ILE A 69 20.20 18.70 5.57
N SER A 70 18.92 18.90 5.92
CA SER A 70 18.10 19.95 5.32
C SER A 70 18.88 21.26 5.36
N THR A 71 19.08 21.88 4.20
CA THR A 71 19.88 23.10 4.05
C THR A 71 19.18 24.36 4.59
N GLY A 72 18.01 24.19 5.22
CA GLY A 72 17.27 25.23 5.93
C GLY A 72 15.78 24.89 6.08
N PHE A 73 15.05 25.71 6.83
CA PHE A 73 13.60 25.57 6.97
C PHE A 73 12.90 26.83 6.44
N ARG A 74 11.71 26.65 5.87
CA ARG A 74 10.74 27.72 5.62
C ARG A 74 9.63 27.65 6.67
N GLU A 75 9.10 28.81 7.02
CA GLU A 75 7.92 28.88 7.87
C GLU A 75 6.67 28.82 7.00
N GLU A 76 5.77 27.87 7.29
CA GLU A 76 4.43 27.82 6.73
C GLU A 76 3.39 27.96 7.84
N ARG A 77 2.15 28.31 7.47
CA ARG A 77 1.06 28.53 8.42
C ARG A 77 -0.20 27.78 8.02
N ASP A 78 -0.80 27.14 9.02
CA ASP A 78 -2.19 26.65 8.98
C ASP A 78 -3.01 27.32 10.10
N THR A 79 -4.22 26.81 10.35
CA THR A 79 -5.14 27.37 11.36
C THR A 79 -4.61 27.25 12.79
N PHE A 80 -3.69 26.33 13.08
CA PHE A 80 -3.08 26.15 14.39
C PHE A 80 -1.82 27.01 14.59
N GLY A 81 -1.38 27.73 13.55
CA GLY A 81 -0.25 28.66 13.63
C GLY A 81 0.95 28.24 12.77
N PRO A 82 2.11 28.89 12.97
CA PRO A 82 3.31 28.66 12.17
C PRO A 82 3.95 27.29 12.46
N ILE A 83 4.60 26.71 11.46
CA ILE A 83 5.37 25.47 11.55
C ILE A 83 6.56 25.50 10.58
N ARG A 84 7.69 24.92 10.99
CA ARG A 84 8.90 24.87 10.18
C ARG A 84 8.90 23.65 9.27
N VAL A 85 9.01 23.87 7.97
CA VAL A 85 9.04 22.85 6.93
C VAL A 85 10.42 22.85 6.26
N PRO A 86 11.07 21.69 6.02
CA PRO A 86 12.36 21.63 5.33
C PRO A 86 12.30 22.25 3.93
N ASN A 87 13.31 23.06 3.57
CA ASN A 87 13.34 23.79 2.29
C ASN A 87 13.38 22.86 1.07
N ASP A 88 14.04 21.71 1.21
CA ASP A 88 14.18 20.69 0.19
C ASP A 88 12.89 19.89 -0.05
N LYS A 89 11.84 20.06 0.77
CA LYS A 89 10.60 19.29 0.69
C LYS A 89 9.42 20.08 0.15
N LEU A 90 8.64 19.44 -0.73
CA LEU A 90 7.47 20.03 -1.39
C LEU A 90 6.19 20.00 -0.54
N TRP A 91 6.10 19.19 0.53
CA TRP A 91 4.92 19.20 1.41
C TRP A 91 4.86 20.49 2.23
N GLY A 92 3.71 20.82 2.80
CA GLY A 92 3.48 22.07 3.52
C GLY A 92 3.16 21.89 5.01
N ALA A 93 2.52 22.90 5.59
CA ALA A 93 2.19 22.95 7.01
C ALA A 93 1.36 21.75 7.50
N GLN A 94 0.34 21.31 6.74
CA GLN A 94 -0.57 20.25 7.17
C GLN A 94 0.14 18.91 7.22
N THR A 95 0.97 18.60 6.22
CA THR A 95 1.80 17.40 6.22
C THR A 95 2.81 17.43 7.36
N GLN A 96 3.48 18.57 7.56
CA GLN A 96 4.49 18.70 8.61
C GLN A 96 3.89 18.51 10.01
N ARG A 97 2.69 19.01 10.25
CA ARG A 97 1.96 18.82 11.51
C ARG A 97 1.49 17.38 11.67
N SER A 98 1.02 16.76 10.60
CA SER A 98 0.61 15.35 10.59
C SER A 98 1.77 14.43 10.93
N LEU A 99 2.95 14.70 10.36
CA LEU A 99 4.17 13.95 10.65
C LEU A 99 4.58 14.02 12.13
N GLN A 100 4.32 15.13 12.82
CA GLN A 100 4.61 15.27 14.26
C GLN A 100 3.59 14.56 15.15
N ASN A 101 2.35 14.42 14.69
CA ASN A 101 1.26 13.84 15.48
C ASN A 101 1.12 12.32 15.28
N PHE A 102 1.54 11.78 14.14
CA PHE A 102 1.39 10.37 13.77
C PHE A 102 2.76 9.72 13.54
N ASP A 103 3.61 9.72 14.58
CA ASP A 103 4.91 9.04 14.57
C ASP A 103 4.79 7.59 15.06
N ILE A 104 4.24 6.71 14.21
CA ILE A 104 3.91 5.32 14.55
C ILE A 104 4.57 4.38 13.54
N GLY A 105 5.47 3.53 14.01
CA GLY A 105 6.11 2.44 13.24
C GLY A 105 7.23 2.86 12.28
N GLY A 106 7.45 4.15 12.07
CA GLY A 106 8.58 4.70 11.32
C GLY A 106 8.49 4.51 9.81
N GLU A 107 9.63 4.57 9.12
CA GLU A 107 9.68 4.63 7.64
C GLU A 107 9.07 3.42 6.93
N ARG A 108 9.04 2.25 7.58
CA ARG A 108 8.44 1.02 7.01
C ARG A 108 6.92 1.10 6.92
N GLU A 109 6.30 1.93 7.74
CA GLU A 109 4.85 2.12 7.78
C GLU A 109 4.41 3.29 6.91
N ARG A 110 5.29 3.87 6.08
CA ARG A 110 4.91 4.92 5.12
C ARG A 110 3.79 4.43 4.19
N MET A 111 2.97 5.37 3.73
CA MET A 111 1.92 5.07 2.77
C MET A 111 2.50 4.34 1.54
N PRO A 112 1.91 3.22 1.07
CA PRO A 112 2.44 2.46 -0.05
C PRO A 112 2.58 3.32 -1.32
N VAL A 113 3.67 3.12 -2.05
CA VAL A 113 3.96 3.85 -3.30
C VAL A 113 2.80 3.79 -4.32
N PRO A 114 2.10 2.65 -4.53
CA PRO A 114 0.94 2.63 -5.43
C PRO A 114 -0.17 3.62 -5.04
N ILE A 115 -0.38 3.88 -3.75
CA ILE A 115 -1.36 4.88 -3.27
C ILE A 115 -0.88 6.30 -3.63
N ILE A 116 0.41 6.59 -3.45
CA ILE A 116 1.00 7.89 -3.81
C ILE A 116 0.84 8.14 -5.32
N ARG A 117 1.16 7.16 -6.16
CA ARG A 117 1.01 7.28 -7.62
C ARG A 117 -0.45 7.46 -8.04
N ALA A 118 -1.37 6.72 -7.41
CA ALA A 118 -2.80 6.87 -7.65
C ALA A 118 -3.33 8.26 -7.24
N PHE A 119 -2.74 8.92 -6.23
CA PHE A 119 -3.02 10.34 -5.98
C PHE A 119 -2.61 11.21 -7.17
N GLY A 120 -1.43 10.98 -7.75
CA GLY A 120 -0.99 11.67 -8.97
C GLY A 120 -2.00 11.55 -10.11
N VAL A 121 -2.41 10.32 -10.43
CA VAL A 121 -3.45 10.04 -11.44
C VAL A 121 -4.75 10.81 -11.13
N LEU A 122 -5.30 10.65 -9.93
CA LEU A 122 -6.57 11.30 -9.58
C LEU A 122 -6.49 12.82 -9.66
N LYS A 123 -5.40 13.43 -9.16
CA LYS A 123 -5.25 14.90 -9.15
C LYS A 123 -5.00 15.45 -10.55
N LYS A 124 -4.30 14.73 -11.42
CA LYS A 124 -4.17 15.06 -12.85
C LYS A 124 -5.53 15.08 -13.54
N CYS A 125 -6.31 14.01 -13.39
CA CYS A 125 -7.65 13.92 -13.96
C CYS A 125 -8.59 14.98 -13.37
N ALA A 126 -8.49 15.26 -12.06
CA ALA A 126 -9.31 16.28 -11.40
C ALA A 126 -9.01 17.69 -11.91
N ALA A 127 -7.75 18.02 -12.17
CA ALA A 127 -7.37 19.28 -12.79
C ALA A 127 -7.88 19.40 -14.24
N LYS A 128 -7.73 18.34 -15.04
CA LYS A 128 -8.27 18.24 -16.42
C LYS A 128 -9.77 18.57 -16.43
N VAL A 129 -10.55 17.89 -15.60
CA VAL A 129 -12.00 18.08 -15.51
C VAL A 129 -12.37 19.45 -14.93
N ASN A 130 -11.68 19.91 -13.89
CA ASN A 130 -12.00 21.20 -13.26
C ASN A 130 -11.72 22.42 -14.16
N MET A 131 -10.86 22.31 -15.18
CA MET A 131 -10.71 23.39 -16.18
C MET A 131 -12.03 23.66 -16.93
N GLU A 132 -12.86 22.64 -17.14
CA GLU A 132 -14.22 22.80 -17.69
C GLU A 132 -15.20 23.43 -16.68
N TYR A 133 -14.86 23.39 -15.39
CA TYR A 133 -15.64 23.94 -14.28
C TYR A 133 -15.03 25.22 -13.68
N GLY A 134 -14.22 25.93 -14.48
CA GLY A 134 -13.71 27.26 -14.16
C GLY A 134 -12.44 27.28 -13.32
N LEU A 135 -11.65 26.20 -13.27
CA LEU A 135 -10.24 26.28 -12.88
C LEU A 135 -9.46 27.00 -13.99
N ASP A 136 -8.64 27.98 -13.62
CA ASP A 136 -7.77 28.68 -14.57
C ASP A 136 -6.92 27.67 -15.38
N PRO A 137 -6.90 27.74 -16.72
CA PRO A 137 -6.18 26.77 -17.54
C PRO A 137 -4.66 26.76 -17.32
N THR A 138 -4.06 27.88 -16.93
CA THR A 138 -2.61 27.96 -16.67
C THR A 138 -2.28 27.21 -15.38
N ILE A 139 -3.06 27.44 -14.32
CA ILE A 139 -2.96 26.70 -13.06
C ILE A 139 -3.29 25.22 -13.28
N GLY A 140 -4.37 24.91 -14.02
CA GLY A 140 -4.79 23.54 -14.29
C GLY A 140 -3.72 22.72 -15.00
N LYS A 141 -3.09 23.27 -16.04
CA LYS A 141 -1.97 22.60 -16.76
C LYS A 141 -0.75 22.38 -15.87
N ALA A 142 -0.39 23.35 -15.03
CA ALA A 142 0.72 23.19 -14.08
C ALA A 142 0.43 22.11 -13.03
N ILE A 143 -0.81 22.03 -12.53
CA ILE A 143 -1.25 20.96 -11.62
C ILE A 143 -1.17 19.60 -12.32
N MET A 144 -1.65 19.49 -13.56
CA MET A 144 -1.55 18.24 -14.33
C MET A 144 -0.10 17.78 -14.49
N GLN A 145 0.82 18.68 -14.82
CA GLN A 145 2.24 18.36 -14.95
C GLN A 145 2.85 17.92 -13.61
N ALA A 146 2.56 18.63 -12.51
CA ALA A 146 3.04 18.25 -11.18
C ALA A 146 2.47 16.91 -10.70
N ALA A 147 1.19 16.65 -10.98
CA ALA A 147 0.51 15.42 -10.62
C ALA A 147 1.02 14.23 -11.45
N GLU A 148 1.41 14.45 -12.71
CA GLU A 148 2.12 13.47 -13.53
C GLU A 148 3.44 13.06 -12.89
N GLU A 149 4.26 14.01 -12.42
CA GLU A 149 5.52 13.70 -11.74
C GLU A 149 5.28 12.84 -10.47
N VAL A 150 4.15 13.03 -9.77
CA VAL A 150 3.73 12.14 -8.66
C VAL A 150 3.34 10.76 -9.17
N ALA A 151 2.55 10.67 -10.23
CA ALA A 151 2.09 9.40 -10.82
C ALA A 151 3.26 8.55 -11.33
N GLU A 152 4.29 9.18 -11.90
CA GLU A 152 5.53 8.55 -12.38
C GLU A 152 6.53 8.20 -11.24
N GLY A 153 6.24 8.58 -9.99
CA GLY A 153 7.10 8.30 -8.83
C GLY A 153 8.34 9.20 -8.72
N LYS A 154 8.38 10.33 -9.44
CA LYS A 154 9.52 11.28 -9.37
C LYS A 154 9.58 12.04 -8.05
N LEU A 155 8.48 12.03 -7.28
CA LEU A 155 8.31 12.83 -6.07
C LEU A 155 8.05 12.00 -4.78
N ASP A 156 8.35 10.70 -4.79
CA ASP A 156 8.07 9.77 -3.68
C ASP A 156 8.68 10.21 -2.33
N ASP A 157 9.82 10.92 -2.37
CA ASP A 157 10.51 11.46 -1.19
C ASP A 157 9.79 12.63 -0.50
N HIS A 158 8.67 13.08 -1.06
CA HIS A 158 7.82 14.15 -0.53
C HIS A 158 6.53 13.64 0.16
N PHE A 159 6.43 12.33 0.38
CA PHE A 159 5.28 11.70 1.03
C PHE A 159 5.70 10.95 2.30
N PRO A 160 5.94 11.66 3.42
CA PRO A 160 6.55 11.07 4.62
C PRO A 160 5.53 10.38 5.55
N LEU A 161 4.23 10.51 5.28
CA LEU A 161 3.19 10.08 6.20
C LEU A 161 3.02 8.56 6.23
N VAL A 162 2.65 8.06 7.42
CA VAL A 162 2.43 6.64 7.69
C VAL A 162 0.99 6.20 7.43
N ILE A 163 0.78 4.90 7.27
CA ILE A 163 -0.54 4.24 7.18
C ILE A 163 -1.38 4.55 8.42
N TRP A 164 -0.74 4.58 9.60
CA TRP A 164 -1.35 4.83 10.91
C TRP A 164 -1.66 6.31 11.14
N GLN A 165 -2.50 6.89 10.28
CA GLN A 165 -3.00 8.27 10.33
C GLN A 165 -4.52 8.27 10.59
N THR A 166 -5.26 9.32 10.22
CA THR A 166 -6.72 9.28 10.27
C THR A 166 -7.28 8.15 9.40
N GLY A 167 -8.38 7.52 9.83
CA GLY A 167 -9.01 6.43 9.08
C GLY A 167 -9.58 6.84 7.72
N SER A 168 -9.84 8.14 7.50
CA SER A 168 -10.29 8.67 6.20
C SER A 168 -9.15 8.96 5.21
N GLY A 169 -7.88 8.80 5.62
CA GLY A 169 -6.72 9.14 4.78
C GLY A 169 -6.58 10.63 4.44
N THR A 170 -7.25 11.51 5.20
CA THR A 170 -7.25 12.96 4.95
C THR A 170 -5.84 13.56 4.97
N GLN A 171 -4.93 13.11 5.84
CA GLN A 171 -3.58 13.67 5.86
C GLN A 171 -2.80 13.34 4.59
N SER A 172 -2.91 12.12 4.06
CA SER A 172 -2.33 11.77 2.76
C SER A 172 -2.95 12.55 1.59
N ASN A 173 -4.27 12.81 1.61
CA ASN A 173 -4.88 13.71 0.61
C ASN A 173 -4.29 15.14 0.70
N MET A 174 -4.20 15.69 1.91
CA MET A 174 -3.60 17.01 2.13
C MET A 174 -2.13 17.04 1.71
N ASN A 175 -1.37 15.97 1.97
CA ASN A 175 0.02 15.83 1.54
C ASN A 175 0.14 15.85 0.01
N ALA A 176 -0.69 15.08 -0.71
CA ALA A 176 -0.72 15.13 -2.16
C ALA A 176 -1.06 16.54 -2.67
N ASN A 177 -2.07 17.18 -2.07
CA ASN A 177 -2.46 18.54 -2.44
C ASN A 177 -1.31 19.55 -2.24
N GLU A 178 -0.62 19.51 -1.10
CA GLU A 178 0.49 20.41 -0.79
C GLU A 178 1.69 20.19 -1.73
N VAL A 179 2.07 18.93 -1.96
CA VAL A 179 3.19 18.57 -2.85
C VAL A 179 2.92 19.04 -4.28
N ILE A 180 1.74 18.71 -4.81
CA ILE A 180 1.34 19.08 -6.18
C ILE A 180 1.19 20.60 -6.30
N ALA A 181 0.62 21.27 -5.31
CA ALA A 181 0.48 22.72 -5.30
C ALA A 181 1.83 23.43 -5.33
N ASN A 182 2.76 23.06 -4.44
CA ASN A 182 4.08 23.66 -4.41
C ASN A 182 4.86 23.37 -5.69
N ARG A 183 4.75 22.15 -6.24
CA ARG A 183 5.41 21.82 -7.50
C ARG A 183 4.83 22.58 -8.69
N ALA A 184 3.51 22.69 -8.77
CA ALA A 184 2.85 23.50 -9.80
C ALA A 184 3.22 24.99 -9.69
N ALA A 185 3.36 25.51 -8.47
CA ALA A 185 3.84 26.88 -8.24
C ALA A 185 5.28 27.07 -8.76
N GLU A 186 6.19 26.11 -8.52
CA GLU A 186 7.55 26.16 -9.06
C GLU A 186 7.58 26.13 -10.59
N ILE A 187 6.75 25.30 -11.22
CA ILE A 187 6.62 25.23 -12.69
C ILE A 187 6.23 26.61 -13.26
N LEU A 188 5.43 27.37 -12.52
CA LEU A 188 4.99 28.72 -12.88
C LEU A 188 5.97 29.82 -12.42
N GLY A 189 7.12 29.47 -11.84
CA GLY A 189 8.15 30.43 -11.40
C GLY A 189 7.87 31.09 -10.04
N HIS A 190 6.92 30.56 -9.25
CA HIS A 190 6.60 31.05 -7.92
C HIS A 190 7.35 30.25 -6.83
N LYS A 191 7.48 30.86 -5.64
CA LYS A 191 8.17 30.21 -4.51
C LYS A 191 7.26 29.24 -3.79
N ARG A 192 7.85 28.17 -3.22
CA ARG A 192 7.16 27.24 -2.31
C ARG A 192 6.57 28.00 -1.12
N GLY A 193 5.37 27.62 -0.69
CA GLY A 193 4.71 28.18 0.49
C GLY A 193 3.90 29.46 0.24
N ASP A 194 4.08 30.16 -0.90
CA ASP A 194 3.28 31.35 -1.25
C ASP A 194 1.81 31.01 -1.55
N LYS A 195 1.50 29.72 -1.74
CA LYS A 195 0.16 29.20 -2.10
C LYS A 195 -0.43 29.85 -3.36
N PHE A 196 0.43 30.26 -4.31
CA PHE A 196 0.00 30.77 -5.62
C PHE A 196 -0.91 29.76 -6.34
N VAL A 197 -0.49 28.49 -6.37
CA VAL A 197 -1.41 27.37 -6.55
C VAL A 197 -1.86 26.93 -5.16
N HIS A 198 -3.15 27.12 -4.84
CA HIS A 198 -3.67 26.81 -3.52
C HIS A 198 -3.99 25.30 -3.39
N PRO A 199 -3.49 24.59 -2.36
CA PRO A 199 -3.69 23.15 -2.21
C PRO A 199 -5.17 22.77 -2.07
N ASN A 200 -5.98 23.57 -1.38
CA ASN A 200 -7.42 23.32 -1.27
C ASN A 200 -8.20 23.82 -2.49
N ASP A 201 -8.19 25.14 -2.72
CA ASP A 201 -9.04 25.83 -3.70
C ASP A 201 -8.75 25.50 -5.16
N HIS A 202 -7.52 25.04 -5.48
CA HIS A 202 -7.14 24.60 -6.83
C HIS A 202 -6.95 23.08 -6.92
N VAL A 203 -6.05 22.49 -6.13
CA VAL A 203 -5.70 21.05 -6.27
C VAL A 203 -6.80 20.14 -5.71
N ASN A 204 -7.43 20.51 -4.60
CA ASN A 204 -8.56 19.80 -4.00
C ASN A 204 -9.94 20.30 -4.48
N ARG A 205 -9.99 21.12 -5.54
CA ARG A 205 -11.23 21.70 -6.06
C ARG A 205 -12.22 20.61 -6.45
N SER A 206 -13.49 20.79 -6.06
CA SER A 206 -14.60 19.85 -6.32
C SER A 206 -14.49 18.48 -5.63
N GLN A 207 -13.53 18.31 -4.71
CA GLN A 207 -13.23 17.06 -4.01
C GLN A 207 -13.40 17.21 -2.49
N SER A 208 -13.55 16.08 -1.80
CA SER A 208 -13.52 15.94 -0.35
C SER A 208 -12.44 14.94 0.03
N SER A 209 -11.81 15.05 1.20
CA SER A 209 -10.92 13.98 1.64
C SER A 209 -11.62 12.61 1.70
N ASN A 210 -12.91 12.62 2.03
CA ASN A 210 -13.67 11.39 2.26
C ASN A 210 -14.00 10.66 0.96
N ASP A 211 -14.11 11.35 -0.18
CA ASP A 211 -14.30 10.69 -1.47
C ASP A 211 -13.01 10.55 -2.30
N THR A 212 -11.97 11.32 -1.94
CA THR A 212 -10.66 11.21 -2.59
C THR A 212 -9.92 9.93 -2.19
N PHE A 213 -9.78 9.66 -0.89
CA PHE A 213 -8.95 8.52 -0.46
C PHE A 213 -9.51 7.17 -0.91
N PRO A 214 -10.83 6.88 -0.80
CA PRO A 214 -11.40 5.65 -1.36
C PRO A 214 -11.17 5.54 -2.87
N THR A 215 -11.33 6.64 -3.62
CA THR A 215 -11.04 6.66 -5.07
C THR A 215 -9.59 6.28 -5.36
N VAL A 216 -8.63 6.85 -4.62
CA VAL A 216 -7.20 6.52 -4.75
C VAL A 216 -6.93 5.06 -4.40
N MET A 217 -7.55 4.53 -3.35
CA MET A 217 -7.40 3.12 -2.99
C MET A 217 -7.84 2.21 -4.14
N HIS A 218 -9.01 2.47 -4.72
CA HIS A 218 -9.55 1.69 -5.85
C HIS A 218 -8.65 1.78 -7.09
N ILE A 219 -8.16 2.98 -7.43
CA ILE A 219 -7.21 3.16 -8.55
C ILE A 219 -5.95 2.34 -8.31
N ALA A 220 -5.32 2.47 -7.14
CA ALA A 220 -4.09 1.76 -6.81
C ALA A 220 -4.28 0.23 -6.86
N ALA A 221 -5.36 -0.27 -6.27
CA ALA A 221 -5.64 -1.71 -6.21
C ALA A 221 -5.90 -2.29 -7.60
N ALA A 222 -6.76 -1.66 -8.41
CA ALA A 222 -7.04 -2.14 -9.75
C ALA A 222 -5.80 -2.09 -10.66
N VAL A 223 -4.97 -1.05 -10.56
CA VAL A 223 -3.71 -0.96 -11.31
C VAL A 223 -2.74 -2.07 -10.87
N GLU A 224 -2.51 -2.29 -9.57
CA GLU A 224 -1.63 -3.37 -9.09
C GLU A 224 -2.14 -4.75 -9.50
N ILE A 225 -3.46 -4.97 -9.46
CA ILE A 225 -4.06 -6.26 -9.85
C ILE A 225 -3.80 -6.53 -11.34
N ASN A 226 -4.08 -5.57 -12.21
CA ASN A 226 -3.96 -5.75 -13.66
C ASN A 226 -2.50 -5.72 -14.16
N SER A 227 -1.66 -4.83 -13.62
CA SER A 227 -0.30 -4.61 -14.16
C SER A 227 0.75 -5.56 -13.59
N ARG A 228 0.51 -6.15 -12.41
CA ARG A 228 1.50 -6.96 -11.70
C ARG A 228 0.95 -8.29 -11.24
N PHE A 229 -0.16 -8.30 -10.51
CA PHE A 229 -0.64 -9.51 -9.84
C PHE A 229 -1.12 -10.58 -10.83
N ILE A 230 -2.05 -10.24 -11.73
CA ILE A 230 -2.56 -11.16 -12.76
C ILE A 230 -1.42 -11.63 -13.69
N PRO A 231 -0.57 -10.75 -14.27
CA PRO A 231 0.56 -11.19 -15.10
C PRO A 231 1.53 -12.14 -14.39
N SER A 232 1.77 -11.95 -13.08
CA SER A 232 2.62 -12.86 -12.31
C SER A 232 1.99 -14.26 -12.16
N LEU A 233 0.67 -14.32 -11.94
CA LEU A 233 -0.07 -15.58 -11.90
C LEU A 233 -0.14 -16.25 -13.29
N GLU A 234 -0.28 -15.47 -14.36
CA GLU A 234 -0.24 -15.99 -15.74
C GLU A 234 1.11 -16.60 -16.08
N GLN A 235 2.22 -15.97 -15.65
CA GLN A 235 3.56 -16.52 -15.80
C GLN A 235 3.71 -17.85 -15.04
N LEU A 236 3.22 -17.92 -13.79
CA LEU A 236 3.23 -19.14 -13.01
C LEU A 236 2.37 -20.24 -13.65
N HIS A 237 1.15 -19.89 -14.09
CA HIS A 237 0.25 -20.80 -14.79
C HIS A 237 0.91 -21.39 -16.05
N LYS A 238 1.50 -20.54 -16.89
CA LYS A 238 2.21 -20.97 -18.10
C LYS A 238 3.36 -21.92 -17.77
N SER A 239 4.14 -21.60 -16.74
CA SER A 239 5.27 -22.44 -16.31
C SER A 239 4.83 -23.81 -15.82
N LEU A 240 3.78 -23.86 -14.98
CA LEU A 240 3.19 -25.11 -14.50
C LEU A 240 2.58 -25.93 -15.63
N HIS A 241 1.89 -25.28 -16.57
CA HIS A 241 1.31 -25.94 -17.73
C HIS A 241 2.37 -26.53 -18.66
N SER A 242 3.44 -25.78 -18.96
CA SER A 242 4.56 -26.31 -19.74
C SER A 242 5.24 -27.51 -19.06
N LYS A 243 5.39 -27.49 -17.73
CA LYS A 243 5.89 -28.66 -16.98
C LYS A 243 4.91 -29.84 -16.97
N SER A 244 3.61 -29.57 -16.91
CA SER A 244 2.58 -30.60 -17.09
C SER A 244 2.74 -31.32 -18.43
N ASP A 245 2.98 -30.58 -19.52
CA ASP A 245 3.19 -31.17 -20.85
C ASP A 245 4.51 -31.93 -20.97
N GLU A 246 5.60 -31.39 -20.39
CA GLU A 246 6.92 -32.04 -20.34
C GLU A 246 6.85 -33.38 -19.58
N PHE A 247 6.04 -33.45 -18.52
CA PHE A 247 5.94 -34.60 -17.63
C PHE A 247 4.77 -35.55 -17.97
N LYS A 248 4.08 -35.32 -19.09
CA LYS A 248 2.85 -36.04 -19.44
C LYS A 248 2.99 -37.56 -19.51
N ASP A 249 4.19 -38.06 -19.86
CA ASP A 249 4.47 -39.48 -20.06
C ASP A 249 5.20 -40.13 -18.85
N ILE A 250 5.54 -39.36 -17.81
CA ILE A 250 6.24 -39.86 -16.62
C ILE A 250 5.21 -40.44 -15.64
N ILE A 251 5.06 -41.77 -15.62
CA ILE A 251 4.19 -42.46 -14.66
C ILE A 251 4.86 -42.51 -13.29
N LYS A 252 4.13 -42.14 -12.24
CA LYS A 252 4.53 -42.23 -10.82
C LYS A 252 3.44 -42.89 -9.99
N ILE A 253 3.79 -43.26 -8.74
CA ILE A 253 2.81 -43.73 -7.77
C ILE A 253 1.98 -42.55 -7.25
N GLY A 254 0.66 -42.71 -7.20
CA GLY A 254 -0.20 -41.74 -6.54
C GLY A 254 -0.06 -41.82 -5.02
N ARG A 255 -0.43 -40.74 -4.31
CA ARG A 255 -0.56 -40.77 -2.85
C ARG A 255 -1.87 -40.16 -2.38
N THR A 256 -2.66 -40.94 -1.64
CA THR A 256 -3.83 -40.45 -0.90
C THR A 256 -3.61 -40.77 0.58
N HIS A 257 -3.93 -39.82 1.47
CA HIS A 257 -3.57 -39.93 2.89
C HIS A 257 -2.06 -40.21 3.14
N THR A 258 -1.20 -39.70 2.24
CA THR A 258 0.25 -39.96 2.18
C THR A 258 0.66 -41.44 2.04
N GLN A 259 -0.29 -42.33 1.74
CA GLN A 259 -0.05 -43.76 1.46
C GLN A 259 0.01 -44.00 -0.03
N ASP A 260 0.68 -45.08 -0.45
CA ASP A 260 0.75 -45.48 -1.85
C ASP A 260 -0.65 -45.76 -2.42
N ALA A 261 -0.89 -45.28 -3.64
CA ALA A 261 -2.16 -45.41 -4.35
C ALA A 261 -1.95 -45.84 -5.82
N THR A 262 -3.03 -45.88 -6.61
CA THR A 262 -2.94 -46.18 -8.05
C THR A 262 -2.08 -45.15 -8.79
N PRO A 263 -1.40 -45.54 -9.89
CA PRO A 263 -0.54 -44.63 -10.64
C PRO A 263 -1.30 -43.47 -11.31
N LEU A 264 -0.57 -42.38 -11.53
CA LEU A 264 -0.91 -41.25 -12.41
C LEU A 264 0.37 -40.74 -13.06
N THR A 265 0.26 -39.91 -14.09
CA THR A 265 1.45 -39.23 -14.64
C THR A 265 1.78 -37.98 -13.83
N LEU A 266 3.06 -37.64 -13.75
CA LEU A 266 3.51 -36.40 -13.12
C LEU A 266 2.92 -35.17 -13.86
N GLY A 267 2.69 -35.30 -15.18
CA GLY A 267 1.93 -34.31 -15.94
C GLY A 267 0.48 -34.15 -15.45
N GLN A 268 -0.24 -35.24 -15.16
CA GLN A 268 -1.59 -35.15 -14.58
C GLN A 268 -1.58 -34.43 -13.22
N GLU A 269 -0.60 -34.69 -12.37
CA GLU A 269 -0.43 -34.00 -11.08
C GLU A 269 -0.22 -32.48 -11.28
N PHE A 270 0.71 -32.09 -12.17
CA PHE A 270 0.98 -30.68 -12.48
C PHE A 270 -0.17 -29.97 -13.19
N SER A 271 -0.99 -30.70 -13.96
CA SER A 271 -2.21 -30.16 -14.58
C SER A 271 -3.22 -29.66 -13.53
N GLY A 272 -3.25 -30.30 -12.36
CA GLY A 272 -4.03 -29.86 -11.21
C GLY A 272 -3.54 -28.51 -10.69
N TYR A 273 -2.23 -28.35 -10.52
CA TYR A 273 -1.62 -27.09 -10.07
C TYR A 273 -1.87 -25.95 -11.05
N ALA A 274 -1.66 -26.19 -12.35
CA ALA A 274 -1.97 -25.22 -13.40
C ALA A 274 -3.45 -24.79 -13.34
N THR A 275 -4.37 -25.74 -13.21
CA THR A 275 -5.80 -25.45 -13.08
C THR A 275 -6.12 -24.61 -11.83
N GLN A 276 -5.48 -24.88 -10.68
CA GLN A 276 -5.66 -24.06 -9.48
C GLN A 276 -5.25 -22.60 -9.69
N VAL A 277 -4.13 -22.35 -10.38
CA VAL A 277 -3.66 -20.99 -10.69
C VAL A 277 -4.58 -20.30 -11.70
N LYS A 278 -5.01 -21.02 -12.76
CA LYS A 278 -6.00 -20.52 -13.73
C LYS A 278 -7.28 -20.04 -13.04
N TYR A 279 -7.86 -20.87 -12.17
CA TYR A 279 -9.05 -20.47 -11.39
C TYR A 279 -8.74 -19.37 -10.36
N GLY A 280 -7.49 -19.22 -9.92
CA GLY A 280 -7.06 -18.08 -9.13
C GLY A 280 -7.20 -16.76 -9.90
N ILE A 281 -6.72 -16.74 -11.15
CA ILE A 281 -6.84 -15.59 -12.07
C ILE A 281 -8.32 -15.25 -12.31
N ASP A 282 -9.14 -16.27 -12.62
CA ASP A 282 -10.58 -16.07 -12.85
C ASP A 282 -11.26 -15.46 -11.62
N ARG A 283 -10.96 -15.96 -10.41
CA ARG A 283 -11.53 -15.45 -9.15
C ARG A 283 -11.19 -13.99 -8.88
N ILE A 284 -9.92 -13.59 -9.03
CA ILE A 284 -9.54 -12.20 -8.77
C ILE A 284 -10.14 -11.27 -9.84
N ALA A 285 -10.15 -11.70 -11.11
CA ALA A 285 -10.77 -10.96 -12.21
C ALA A 285 -12.28 -10.74 -11.99
N CYS A 286 -12.98 -11.73 -11.42
CA CYS A 286 -14.39 -11.59 -11.04
C CYS A 286 -14.64 -10.48 -10.00
N THR A 287 -13.64 -10.03 -9.23
CA THR A 287 -13.82 -8.94 -8.24
C THR A 287 -13.66 -7.54 -8.84
N LEU A 288 -12.97 -7.43 -9.99
CA LEU A 288 -12.60 -6.15 -10.60
C LEU A 288 -13.77 -5.22 -10.94
N PRO A 289 -14.97 -5.68 -11.39
CA PRO A 289 -16.06 -4.77 -11.69
C PRO A 289 -16.51 -3.86 -10.53
N ARG A 290 -16.42 -4.33 -9.28
CA ARG A 290 -16.67 -3.49 -8.08
C ARG A 290 -15.47 -2.63 -7.73
N MET A 291 -14.26 -3.13 -7.97
CA MET A 291 -13.03 -2.34 -7.79
C MET A 291 -12.96 -1.13 -8.75
N TYR A 292 -13.57 -1.21 -9.93
CA TYR A 292 -13.62 -0.11 -10.90
C TYR A 292 -14.62 1.00 -10.54
N GLN A 293 -15.44 0.85 -9.50
CA GLN A 293 -16.39 1.87 -9.08
C GLN A 293 -15.73 2.90 -8.15
N LEU A 294 -15.71 4.16 -8.57
CA LEU A 294 -15.04 5.25 -7.86
C LEU A 294 -16.01 6.07 -6.99
N ALA A 295 -15.57 6.36 -5.77
CA ALA A 295 -16.33 7.17 -4.80
C ALA A 295 -16.37 8.67 -5.15
N GLN A 296 -15.48 9.14 -6.04
CA GLN A 296 -15.30 10.56 -6.34
C GLN A 296 -16.62 11.23 -6.77
N GLY A 297 -16.91 12.37 -6.17
CA GLY A 297 -18.19 13.08 -6.33
C GLY A 297 -19.20 12.79 -5.22
N GLY A 298 -18.94 11.81 -4.35
CA GLY A 298 -19.72 11.60 -3.12
C GLY A 298 -19.50 12.68 -2.07
N THR A 299 -18.38 13.40 -2.13
CA THR A 299 -17.96 14.49 -1.22
C THR A 299 -17.87 14.05 0.25
N ALA A 300 -18.50 14.75 1.18
CA ALA A 300 -18.31 14.51 2.62
C ALA A 300 -19.01 13.24 3.10
N VAL A 301 -20.26 13.00 2.64
CA VAL A 301 -21.17 11.99 3.18
C VAL A 301 -21.98 11.23 2.11
N GLY A 302 -21.63 11.39 0.83
CA GLY A 302 -22.25 10.67 -0.30
C GLY A 302 -23.26 11.47 -1.12
N THR A 303 -23.66 12.66 -0.67
CA THR A 303 -24.70 13.47 -1.33
C THR A 303 -24.21 14.28 -2.53
N GLY A 304 -22.89 14.45 -2.69
CA GLY A 304 -22.31 15.35 -3.69
C GLY A 304 -22.43 16.84 -3.35
N LEU A 305 -22.72 17.20 -2.10
CA LEU A 305 -22.77 18.60 -1.68
C LEU A 305 -21.40 19.27 -1.88
N ASN A 306 -21.40 20.49 -2.46
CA ASN A 306 -20.21 21.28 -2.79
C ASN A 306 -19.33 20.73 -3.92
N THR A 307 -19.81 19.77 -4.72
CA THR A 307 -19.23 19.45 -6.04
C THR A 307 -20.11 19.97 -7.19
N LYS A 308 -19.68 19.77 -8.44
CA LYS A 308 -20.42 20.16 -9.64
C LYS A 308 -21.19 18.97 -10.22
N LYS A 309 -22.40 19.22 -10.72
CA LYS A 309 -23.19 18.19 -11.41
C LYS A 309 -22.40 17.64 -12.61
N GLY A 310 -22.28 16.32 -12.68
CA GLY A 310 -21.52 15.61 -13.73
C GLY A 310 -20.02 15.55 -13.51
N PHE A 311 -19.49 16.12 -12.41
CA PHE A 311 -18.06 16.01 -12.09
C PHE A 311 -17.64 14.55 -11.88
N ASP A 312 -18.49 13.76 -11.21
CA ASP A 312 -18.30 12.36 -10.88
C ASP A 312 -18.17 11.45 -12.11
N VAL A 313 -19.04 11.62 -13.11
CA VAL A 313 -18.97 10.88 -14.37
C VAL A 313 -17.72 11.27 -15.17
N LYS A 314 -17.43 12.58 -15.27
CA LYS A 314 -16.28 13.07 -16.03
C LYS A 314 -14.94 12.67 -15.40
N ILE A 315 -14.83 12.71 -14.08
CA ILE A 315 -13.60 12.31 -13.39
C ILE A 315 -13.34 10.82 -13.53
N ALA A 316 -14.38 9.97 -13.41
CA ALA A 316 -14.24 8.54 -13.64
C ALA A 316 -13.80 8.23 -15.08
N ALA A 317 -14.41 8.88 -16.08
CA ALA A 317 -14.01 8.75 -17.47
C ALA A 317 -12.56 9.21 -17.73
N ALA A 318 -12.14 10.31 -17.13
CA ALA A 318 -10.77 10.80 -17.24
C ALA A 318 -9.76 9.86 -16.56
N VAL A 319 -10.12 9.21 -15.44
CA VAL A 319 -9.28 8.18 -14.81
C VAL A 319 -9.24 6.92 -15.67
N ALA A 320 -10.36 6.52 -16.28
CA ALA A 320 -10.41 5.38 -17.18
C ALA A 320 -9.52 5.57 -18.42
N GLU A 321 -9.55 6.77 -19.02
CA GLU A 321 -8.67 7.17 -20.12
C GLU A 321 -7.19 7.13 -19.70
N GLU A 322 -6.87 7.70 -18.54
CA GLU A 322 -5.50 7.80 -18.03
C GLU A 322 -4.88 6.44 -17.68
N THR A 323 -5.69 5.50 -17.20
CA THR A 323 -5.21 4.19 -16.72
C THR A 323 -5.43 3.05 -17.71
N GLU A 324 -6.16 3.30 -18.80
CA GLU A 324 -6.63 2.28 -19.75
C GLU A 324 -7.45 1.15 -19.08
N LEU A 325 -8.07 1.45 -17.94
CA LEU A 325 -8.93 0.54 -17.18
C LEU A 325 -10.37 1.06 -17.14
N PRO A 326 -11.40 0.19 -17.10
CA PRO A 326 -12.80 0.58 -17.26
C PRO A 326 -13.41 1.17 -15.97
N PHE A 327 -12.77 2.19 -15.38
CA PHE A 327 -13.29 2.90 -14.22
C PHE A 327 -14.59 3.61 -14.52
N VAL A 328 -15.50 3.56 -13.56
CA VAL A 328 -16.82 4.21 -13.62
C VAL A 328 -17.13 4.89 -12.29
N THR A 329 -18.05 5.86 -12.31
CA THR A 329 -18.58 6.44 -11.08
C THR A 329 -19.40 5.38 -10.34
N ALA A 330 -19.23 5.26 -9.01
CA ALA A 330 -19.98 4.27 -8.24
C ALA A 330 -21.49 4.54 -8.29
N GLU A 331 -22.30 3.49 -8.45
CA GLU A 331 -23.76 3.61 -8.56
C GLU A 331 -24.37 4.25 -7.30
N ASN A 332 -23.82 3.93 -6.13
CA ASN A 332 -24.25 4.46 -4.85
C ASN A 332 -23.06 5.01 -4.05
N LYS A 333 -23.03 6.34 -3.88
CA LYS A 333 -21.96 7.02 -3.14
C LYS A 333 -22.00 6.83 -1.62
N PHE A 334 -23.13 6.40 -1.06
CA PHE A 334 -23.21 6.10 0.36
C PHE A 334 -22.53 4.76 0.67
N GLU A 335 -22.76 3.75 -0.17
CA GLU A 335 -22.07 2.46 -0.07
C GLU A 335 -20.56 2.65 -0.26
N ALA A 336 -20.14 3.33 -1.33
CA ALA A 336 -18.73 3.54 -1.67
C ALA A 336 -17.92 4.35 -0.61
N LEU A 337 -18.60 5.05 0.31
CA LEU A 337 -17.97 5.82 1.38
C LEU A 337 -18.10 5.14 2.75
N ALA A 338 -19.22 4.47 3.02
CA ALA A 338 -19.51 3.88 4.33
C ALA A 338 -18.91 2.48 4.49
N ALA A 339 -18.63 1.79 3.38
CA ALA A 339 -18.08 0.44 3.36
C ALA A 339 -16.96 0.30 2.30
N HIS A 340 -16.18 -0.76 2.46
CA HIS A 340 -15.13 -1.14 1.52
C HIS A 340 -15.27 -2.62 1.16
N ASP A 341 -16.49 -3.04 0.83
CA ASP A 341 -16.83 -4.45 0.58
C ASP A 341 -16.10 -5.00 -0.65
N ALA A 342 -15.85 -4.16 -1.66
CA ALA A 342 -15.01 -4.51 -2.81
C ALA A 342 -13.60 -4.98 -2.39
N PHE A 343 -13.00 -4.34 -1.37
CA PHE A 343 -11.70 -4.76 -0.83
C PHE A 343 -11.80 -6.06 -0.05
N VAL A 344 -12.88 -6.26 0.70
CA VAL A 344 -13.11 -7.53 1.44
C VAL A 344 -13.28 -8.69 0.46
N GLU A 345 -14.04 -8.49 -0.62
CA GLU A 345 -14.23 -9.47 -1.70
C GLU A 345 -12.90 -9.82 -2.39
N SER A 346 -12.13 -8.81 -2.84
CA SER A 346 -10.83 -9.02 -3.47
C SER A 346 -9.83 -9.69 -2.52
N SER A 347 -9.82 -9.32 -1.23
CA SER A 347 -8.99 -9.97 -0.22
C SER A 347 -9.36 -11.45 -0.03
N GLY A 348 -10.65 -11.78 -0.06
CA GLY A 348 -11.13 -13.17 -0.05
C GLY A 348 -10.67 -13.99 -1.26
N ALA A 349 -10.67 -13.38 -2.45
CA ALA A 349 -10.11 -14.00 -3.66
C ALA A 349 -8.60 -14.25 -3.52
N VAL A 350 -7.84 -13.27 -3.04
CA VAL A 350 -6.40 -13.42 -2.77
C VAL A 350 -6.13 -14.50 -1.72
N ASN A 351 -6.94 -14.59 -0.67
CA ASN A 351 -6.84 -15.65 0.35
C ASN A 351 -7.05 -17.05 -0.26
N THR A 352 -8.01 -17.19 -1.18
CA THR A 352 -8.25 -18.46 -1.91
C THR A 352 -7.05 -18.84 -2.79
N ILE A 353 -6.43 -17.84 -3.44
CA ILE A 353 -5.21 -18.03 -4.23
C ILE A 353 -4.07 -18.48 -3.32
N SER A 354 -3.90 -17.86 -2.14
CA SER A 354 -2.89 -18.23 -1.15
C SER A 354 -3.01 -19.70 -0.72
N ALA A 355 -4.23 -20.19 -0.45
CA ALA A 355 -4.45 -21.60 -0.12
C ALA A 355 -4.05 -22.54 -1.27
N SER A 356 -4.32 -22.15 -2.52
CA SER A 356 -3.89 -22.91 -3.70
C SER A 356 -2.37 -22.95 -3.82
N LEU A 357 -1.70 -21.80 -3.69
CA LEU A 357 -0.25 -21.69 -3.78
C LEU A 357 0.46 -22.44 -2.65
N MET A 358 -0.09 -22.41 -1.43
CA MET A 358 0.41 -23.18 -0.30
C MET A 358 0.43 -24.68 -0.62
N LYS A 359 -0.65 -25.21 -1.21
CA LYS A 359 -0.71 -26.62 -1.62
C LYS A 359 0.31 -26.94 -2.71
N ILE A 360 0.39 -26.12 -3.76
CA ILE A 360 1.33 -26.34 -4.87
C ILE A 360 2.78 -26.32 -4.37
N ALA A 361 3.16 -25.28 -3.61
CA ALA A 361 4.52 -25.15 -3.08
C ALA A 361 4.86 -26.30 -2.12
N ASN A 362 3.93 -26.71 -1.27
CA ASN A 362 4.15 -27.81 -0.33
C ASN A 362 4.36 -29.15 -1.05
N ASP A 363 3.61 -29.43 -2.13
CA ASP A 363 3.82 -30.62 -2.92
C ASP A 363 5.18 -30.60 -3.60
N ILE A 364 5.53 -29.53 -4.31
CA ILE A 364 6.83 -29.43 -5.00
C ILE A 364 7.97 -29.61 -3.99
N ARG A 365 7.86 -29.01 -2.81
CA ARG A 365 8.80 -29.20 -1.69
C ARG A 365 8.91 -30.66 -1.24
N LEU A 366 7.78 -31.35 -1.05
CA LEU A 366 7.78 -32.75 -0.61
C LEU A 366 8.29 -33.69 -1.70
N LEU A 367 7.91 -33.48 -2.95
CA LEU A 367 8.37 -34.25 -4.11
C LEU A 367 9.89 -34.07 -4.33
N GLY A 368 10.42 -32.88 -4.03
CA GLY A 368 11.85 -32.59 -4.05
C GLY A 368 12.62 -32.98 -2.78
N SER A 369 11.95 -33.55 -1.77
CA SER A 369 12.63 -33.95 -0.52
C SER A 369 13.62 -35.10 -0.75
N GLY A 370 14.82 -35.00 -0.20
CA GLY A 370 15.90 -35.94 -0.50
C GLY A 370 17.27 -35.48 0.05
N PRO A 371 18.39 -35.91 -0.56
CA PRO A 371 18.47 -36.69 -1.80
C PRO A 371 18.19 -38.19 -1.62
N ARG A 372 18.19 -38.73 -0.39
CA ARG A 372 18.04 -40.19 -0.15
C ARG A 372 17.03 -40.58 0.93
N CYS A 373 16.57 -39.63 1.74
CA CYS A 373 15.68 -39.89 2.89
C CYS A 373 14.34 -39.16 2.77
N GLY A 374 13.89 -38.93 1.53
CA GLY A 374 12.61 -38.28 1.20
C GLY A 374 11.92 -38.99 0.04
N LEU A 375 11.09 -38.27 -0.71
CA LEU A 375 10.41 -38.82 -1.90
C LEU A 375 11.33 -38.88 -3.12
N GLY A 376 12.15 -37.84 -3.35
CA GLY A 376 13.13 -37.80 -4.43
C GLY A 376 12.56 -37.88 -5.85
N GLU A 377 11.32 -37.43 -6.07
CA GLU A 377 10.66 -37.46 -7.38
C GLU A 377 11.03 -36.26 -8.26
N LEU A 378 11.37 -35.13 -7.65
CA LEU A 378 11.79 -33.92 -8.35
C LEU A 378 13.21 -33.53 -7.94
N ILE A 379 13.98 -33.02 -8.90
CA ILE A 379 15.25 -32.33 -8.65
C ILE A 379 14.99 -30.84 -8.90
N LEU A 380 15.08 -30.04 -7.84
CA LEU A 380 14.85 -28.60 -7.91
C LEU A 380 16.16 -27.87 -8.29
N PRO A 381 16.07 -26.70 -8.96
CA PRO A 381 17.25 -25.87 -9.21
C PRO A 381 17.96 -25.44 -7.91
N GLU A 382 19.29 -25.42 -7.95
CA GLU A 382 20.15 -24.92 -6.86
C GLU A 382 20.50 -23.45 -7.14
N ASN A 383 19.97 -22.52 -6.33
CA ASN A 383 20.16 -21.08 -6.54
C ASN A 383 21.20 -20.47 -5.58
N GLU A 384 21.43 -21.11 -4.42
CA GLU A 384 22.41 -20.69 -3.43
C GLU A 384 23.39 -21.82 -3.10
N PRO A 385 24.68 -21.51 -2.80
CA PRO A 385 25.63 -22.53 -2.38
C PRO A 385 25.14 -23.28 -1.14
N GLY A 386 25.00 -24.59 -1.28
CA GLY A 386 24.85 -25.50 -0.15
C GLY A 386 26.14 -25.61 0.67
N SER A 387 26.10 -26.42 1.72
CA SER A 387 27.31 -26.73 2.50
C SER A 387 28.30 -27.53 1.65
N SER A 388 29.56 -27.09 1.57
CA SER A 388 30.58 -27.72 0.71
C SER A 388 30.92 -29.18 1.07
N ILE A 389 30.59 -29.61 2.30
CA ILE A 389 30.73 -31.01 2.75
C ILE A 389 29.50 -31.87 2.46
N MET A 390 28.38 -31.25 2.08
CA MET A 390 27.12 -31.92 1.77
C MET A 390 26.86 -31.83 0.26
N PRO A 391 27.48 -32.71 -0.55
CA PRO A 391 27.13 -32.78 -1.96
C PRO A 391 25.63 -33.06 -2.09
N VAL A 392 24.94 -32.33 -2.98
CA VAL A 392 23.49 -32.41 -3.25
C VAL A 392 22.52 -31.96 -2.14
N SER A 393 22.98 -31.36 -1.04
CA SER A 393 22.05 -30.62 -0.15
C SER A 393 21.78 -29.25 -0.77
N SER A 394 20.84 -29.21 -1.71
CA SER A 394 20.34 -27.96 -2.27
C SER A 394 19.68 -27.13 -1.18
N ILE A 395 20.17 -25.93 -0.93
CA ILE A 395 19.36 -24.89 -0.30
C ILE A 395 18.54 -24.31 -1.44
N SER A 396 17.34 -24.86 -1.66
CA SER A 396 16.37 -24.26 -2.56
C SER A 396 15.45 -23.39 -1.71
N LEU A 397 15.68 -22.07 -1.71
CA LEU A 397 14.75 -21.12 -1.10
C LEU A 397 13.52 -20.95 -2.01
N PHE A 398 12.33 -21.16 -1.45
CA PHE A 398 11.03 -20.88 -2.07
C PHE A 398 10.64 -19.41 -1.90
#